data_AF-A0A1M7YPE9-F1
#
_entry.id   AF-A0A1M7YPE9-F1
#
_cell.length_a   1.000
_cell.length_b   1.000
_cell.length_c   1.000
_cell.angle_alpha   90.00
_cell.angle_beta   90.00
_cell.angle_gamma   90.00
#
_symmetry.space_group_name_H-M   'P 1'
#
loop_
_entity.id
_entity.type
_entity.pdbx_description
1 polymer ?
#
loop_
_entity_poly.entity_id
_entity_poly.type
_entity_poly.pdbx_seq_one_letter_code
_entity_poly.pdbx_strand_id
1 'polypeptide(L)'
;MSRIETLKNNYLPVISAQIQCINELSSEVRQEKLSLVHNESDYCIEKINSDVPASDHTTILFQGKGRACHVFLNGYLASFMTK
;
A
#
# COMPACT_ATOMS: atom_id res chain seq x y z
N MET A 1 -2.73 26.12 15.93
CA MET A 1 -1.89 25.80 14.75
C MET A 1 -2.79 25.51 13.57
N SER A 2 -2.37 25.92 12.39
CA SER A 2 -3.18 26.22 11.20
C SER A 2 -3.66 24.96 10.45
N ARG A 3 -4.95 24.92 10.07
CA ARG A 3 -5.59 23.91 9.19
C ARG A 3 -4.95 23.78 7.79
N ILE A 4 -3.95 24.61 7.47
CA ILE A 4 -3.36 24.73 6.13
C ILE A 4 -2.12 23.82 5.96
N GLU A 5 -1.54 23.28 7.04
CA GLU A 5 -0.37 22.38 6.93
C GLU A 5 -0.73 20.96 6.45
N THR A 6 -1.97 20.51 6.63
CA THR A 6 -2.41 19.15 6.30
C THR A 6 -2.65 18.91 4.80
N LEU A 7 -2.60 19.96 3.96
CA LEU A 7 -2.82 19.86 2.51
C LEU A 7 -1.54 19.64 1.70
N LYS A 8 -0.35 19.77 2.30
CA LYS A 8 0.87 19.93 1.50
C LYS A 8 1.40 18.68 0.81
N ASN A 9 0.91 17.48 1.11
CA ASN A 9 1.39 16.22 0.51
C ASN A 9 0.41 15.07 0.74
N ASN A 10 -0.86 15.22 0.33
CA ASN A 10 -1.82 14.12 0.49
C ASN A 10 -1.61 13.06 -0.60
N TYR A 11 -0.62 12.19 -0.41
CA TYR A 11 -0.36 11.04 -1.28
C TYR A 11 -1.39 9.93 -1.09
N LEU A 12 -2.28 10.02 -0.09
CA LEU A 12 -3.23 8.95 0.24
C LEU A 12 -4.09 8.50 -0.96
N PRO A 13 -4.70 9.40 -1.76
CA PRO A 13 -5.48 8.98 -2.92
C PRO A 13 -4.63 8.27 -3.98
N VAL A 14 -3.38 8.72 -4.16
CA VAL A 14 -2.44 8.14 -5.13
C VAL A 14 -2.02 6.74 -4.69
N ILE A 15 -1.66 6.58 -3.41
CA ILE A 15 -1.28 5.30 -2.81
C ILE A 15 -2.45 4.31 -2.90
N SER A 16 -3.67 4.74 -2.54
CA SER A 16 -4.86 3.90 -2.62
C SER A 16 -5.17 3.43 -4.05
N ALA A 17 -5.13 4.35 -5.03
CA ALA A 17 -5.34 4.00 -6.43
C ALA A 17 -4.28 3.01 -6.95
N GLN A 18 -3.03 3.18 -6.53
CA GLN A 18 -1.95 2.30 -6.94
C GLN A 18 -2.03 0.90 -6.31
N ILE A 19 -2.42 0.80 -5.04
CA ILE A 19 -2.71 -0.49 -4.39
C ILE A 19 -3.85 -1.20 -5.12
N GLN A 20 -4.92 -0.49 -5.49
CA GLN A 20 -6.01 -1.07 -6.27
C GLN A 20 -5.50 -1.62 -7.60
N CYS A 21 -4.72 -0.83 -8.35
CA CYS A 21 -4.15 -1.27 -9.62
C CYS A 21 -3.27 -2.54 -9.46
N ILE A 22 -2.40 -2.59 -8.45
CA ILE A 22 -1.58 -3.77 -8.16
C ILE A 22 -2.45 -5.00 -7.84
N ASN A 23 -3.51 -4.82 -7.04
CA ASN A 23 -4.42 -5.91 -6.66
C ASN A 23 -5.27 -6.41 -7.84
N GLU A 24 -5.58 -5.56 -8.82
CA GLU A 24 -6.26 -5.95 -10.06
C GLU A 24 -5.33 -6.77 -10.96
N LEU A 25 -4.06 -6.36 -11.09
CA LEU A 25 -3.04 -7.11 -11.84
C LEU A 25 -2.74 -8.47 -11.19
N SER A 26 -2.76 -8.55 -9.86
CA SER A 26 -2.59 -9.81 -9.13
C SER A 26 -3.81 -10.72 -9.18
N SER A 27 -4.90 -10.37 -9.86
CA SER A 27 -6.05 -11.28 -10.02
C SER A 27 -5.79 -12.40 -11.02
N GLU A 28 -4.84 -12.20 -11.94
CA GLU A 28 -4.45 -13.18 -12.97
C GLU A 28 -3.33 -14.12 -12.51
N VAL A 29 -2.71 -13.84 -11.37
CA VAL A 29 -1.60 -14.60 -10.77
C VAL A 29 -2.02 -14.97 -9.35
N ARG A 30 -1.66 -16.14 -8.80
CA ARG A 30 -1.95 -16.48 -7.39
C ARG A 30 -1.12 -15.65 -6.39
N GLN A 31 -1.18 -14.32 -6.46
CA GLN A 31 -0.40 -13.41 -5.62
C GLN A 31 -1.27 -12.74 -4.56
N GLU A 32 -0.65 -12.55 -3.40
CA GLU A 32 -1.22 -11.95 -2.20
C GLU A 32 -1.68 -10.50 -2.49
N LYS A 33 -2.80 -10.09 -1.88
CA LYS A 33 -3.33 -8.72 -2.04
C LYS A 33 -2.64 -7.74 -1.08
N LEU A 34 -2.64 -6.47 -1.43
CA LEU A 34 -2.14 -5.38 -0.61
C LEU A 34 -3.26 -4.59 0.07
N SER A 35 -3.03 -4.12 1.29
CA SER A 35 -3.86 -3.12 1.98
C SER A 35 -3.03 -1.93 2.44
N LEU A 36 -3.71 -0.79 2.57
CA LEU A 36 -3.16 0.39 3.21
C LEU A 36 -3.78 0.53 4.60
N VAL A 37 -2.93 0.57 5.62
CA VAL A 37 -3.30 0.82 7.01
C VAL A 37 -2.66 2.13 7.46
N HIS A 38 -3.37 2.87 8.31
CA HIS A 38 -2.89 4.14 8.84
C HIS A 38 -2.67 4.01 10.34
N ASN A 39 -1.46 4.35 10.78
CA ASN A 39 -1.11 4.54 12.18
C ASN A 39 -0.92 6.04 12.45
N GLU A 40 -0.91 6.45 13.73
CA GLU A 40 -0.97 7.85 14.18
C GLU A 40 -0.01 8.84 13.48
N SER A 41 1.10 8.36 12.89
CA SER A 41 2.08 9.19 12.18
C SER A 41 2.53 8.68 10.80
N ASP A 42 2.13 7.46 10.40
CA ASP A 42 2.66 6.79 9.21
C ASP A 42 1.61 5.93 8.51
N TYR A 43 1.90 5.58 7.26
CA TYR A 43 1.14 4.58 6.51
C TYR A 43 1.91 3.26 6.48
N CYS A 44 1.16 2.16 6.55
CA CYS A 44 1.64 0.80 6.48
C CYS A 44 1.02 0.13 5.24
N ILE A 45 1.85 -0.54 4.46
CA ILE A 45 1.42 -1.39 3.34
C ILE A 45 1.58 -2.83 3.79
N GLU A 46 0.48 -3.56 3.83
CA GLU A 46 0.42 -4.91 4.35
C GLU A 46 0.01 -5.91 3.27
N LYS A 47 0.44 -7.16 3.42
CA LYS A 47 -0.07 -8.29 2.66
C LYS A 47 -1.28 -8.89 3.35
N ILE A 48 -2.35 -9.03 2.59
CA ILE A 48 -3.54 -9.77 2.96
C ILE A 48 -3.39 -11.19 2.40
N ASN A 49 -3.15 -12.14 3.29
CA ASN A 49 -3.23 -13.56 2.98
C ASN A 49 -4.70 -13.98 2.96
N SER A 50 -5.22 -14.29 1.76
CA SER A 50 -6.62 -14.70 1.58
C SER A 50 -6.94 -16.10 2.13
N ASP A 51 -5.91 -16.91 2.43
CA ASP A 51 -6.05 -18.32 2.81
C ASP A 51 -5.97 -18.56 4.33
N VAL A 52 -5.80 -17.51 5.15
CA VAL A 52 -5.66 -17.63 6.60
C VAL A 52 -6.70 -16.74 7.29
N PRO A 53 -7.45 -17.24 8.31
CA PRO A 53 -8.37 -16.41 9.06
C PRO A 53 -7.67 -15.16 9.59
N ALA A 54 -8.35 -14.02 9.44
CA ALA A 54 -7.82 -12.65 9.54
C ALA A 54 -7.17 -12.26 10.89
N SER A 55 -7.08 -13.17 11.87
CA SER A 55 -6.58 -12.88 13.21
C SER A 55 -5.05 -12.92 13.35
N ASP A 56 -4.31 -13.65 12.51
CA ASP A 56 -2.95 -14.04 12.95
C ASP A 56 -1.76 -13.58 12.10
N HIS A 57 -1.88 -13.30 10.79
CA HIS A 57 -0.68 -13.03 9.98
C HIS A 57 -0.85 -11.95 8.89
N THR A 58 -1.09 -10.69 9.28
CA THR A 58 -0.80 -9.55 8.38
C THR A 58 0.72 -9.33 8.34
N THR A 59 1.30 -9.42 7.15
CA THR A 59 2.74 -9.13 6.98
C THR A 59 2.92 -7.70 6.52
N ILE A 60 3.52 -6.87 7.36
CA ILE A 60 3.92 -5.51 6.98
C ILE A 60 5.02 -5.60 5.92
N LEU A 61 4.77 -5.07 4.73
CA LEU A 61 5.77 -4.97 3.68
C LEU A 61 6.58 -3.69 3.77
N PHE A 62 5.92 -2.61 4.14
CA PHE A 62 6.53 -1.29 4.17
C PHE A 62 5.79 -0.38 5.14
N GLN A 63 6.53 0.40 5.92
CA GLN A 63 5.98 1.46 6.76
C GLN A 63 6.72 2.77 6.46
N GLY A 64 5.96 3.83 6.22
CA GLY A 64 6.54 5.16 6.05
C GLY A 64 5.52 6.24 5.69
N LYS A 65 6.04 7.43 5.42
CA LYS A 65 5.23 8.60 5.06
C LYS A 65 4.77 8.54 3.61
N GLY A 66 3.68 9.24 3.28
CA GLY A 66 2.97 9.10 1.99
C GLY A 66 3.85 9.05 0.73
N ARG A 67 4.83 9.96 0.59
CA ARG A 67 5.75 9.93 -0.55
C ARG A 67 6.61 8.65 -0.60
N ALA A 68 7.10 8.18 0.54
CA ALA A 68 7.90 6.95 0.62
C ALA A 68 7.07 5.72 0.23
N CYS A 69 5.82 5.65 0.70
CA CYS A 69 4.88 4.61 0.30
C CYS A 69 4.62 4.61 -1.22
N HIS A 70 4.41 5.80 -1.80
CA HIS A 70 4.25 5.94 -3.25
C HIS A 70 5.49 5.48 -4.04
N VAL A 71 6.70 5.82 -3.59
CA VAL A 71 7.95 5.36 -4.24
C VAL A 71 8.09 3.84 -4.14
N PHE A 72 7.83 3.27 -2.96
CA PHE A 72 7.85 1.83 -2.76
C PHE A 72 6.87 1.11 -3.70
N LEU A 73 5.62 1.57 -3.79
CA LEU A 73 4.60 0.97 -4.64
C LEU A 73 4.95 1.04 -6.13
N ASN A 74 5.60 2.11 -6.60
CA ASN A 74 6.09 2.19 -7.98
C ASN A 74 7.15 1.12 -8.26
N GLY A 75 8.12 0.95 -7.36
CA GLY A 75 9.13 -0.11 -7.48
C GLY A 75 8.52 -1.50 -7.40
N TYR A 76 7.55 -1.68 -6.50
CA TYR A 76 6.80 -2.93 -6.35
C TYR A 76 6.03 -3.26 -7.63
N LEU A 77 5.26 -2.32 -8.18
CA LEU A 77 4.53 -2.49 -9.45
C LEU A 77 5.47 -2.83 -10.62
N ALA A 78 6.61 -2.14 -10.74
CA ALA A 78 7.59 -2.41 -11.79
C ALA A 78 8.05 -3.89 -11.77
N SER A 79 8.20 -4.51 -10.60
CA SER A 79 8.57 -5.92 -10.47
C SER A 79 7.55 -6.90 -11.07
N PHE A 80 6.27 -6.54 -11.14
CA PHE A 80 5.24 -7.36 -11.80
C PHE A 80 5.33 -7.24 -13.33
N MET A 81 5.75 -6.07 -13.82
CA MET A 81 5.79 -5.76 -15.25
C MET A 81 7.06 -6.26 -15.95
N THR A 82 8.13 -6.56 -15.20
CA THR A 82 9.42 -7.03 -15.75
C THR A 82 9.46 -8.53 -16.08
N LYS A 83 8.31 -9.17 -16.40
CA LYS A 83 8.30 -10.55 -16.91
C LYS A 83 8.83 -10.63 -18.35
#